data_AF-A0A4W4DR45-F1
#
_entry.id   AF-A0A4W4DR45-F1
#
_cell.length_a   1.000
_cell.length_b   1.000
_cell.length_c   1.000
_cell.angle_alpha   90.00
_cell.angle_beta   90.00
_cell.angle_gamma   90.00
#
_symmetry.space_group_name_H-M   'P 1'
#
loop_
_entity.id
_entity.type
_entity.pdbx_description
1 polymer ?
#
loop_
_entity_poly.entity_id
_entity_poly.type
_entity_poly.pdbx_seq_one_letter_code
_entity_poly.pdbx_strand_id
1 'polypeptide(L)'
;MASILDENGDRDNFQETERSSPVRVSARWGPQHAGAQELANLYSPGKRCQEWISVVLCFALMAFNFFHLLTHFHLGHIWYILLGIVAGILTADFASGLVHWGADTWGSVDLPIFGKAFIRPFREHHIDPTAITRHDFIETNGDNCMITIVPLANMAYSFHTSSPVDIYHVYPWYCYLFALAIFVTLTNQIHKWSHTYFGLPRWVMFLQDFHIILPRKHHRVHHVAPHETYFCITTGWLNYPLEKFGFWRSLEDIIQGLTGEKPRSDDLKWAQKTQ
;
A
#
# COMPACT_ATOMS: atom_id res chain seq x y z
N MET A 1 -8.87 -10.14 94.19
CA MET A 1 -8.26 -9.73 92.90
C MET A 1 -9.26 -10.13 91.82
N ALA A 2 -10.36 -9.40 91.58
CA ALA A 2 -10.48 -8.10 90.89
C ALA A 2 -9.73 -8.11 89.53
N SER A 3 -10.30 -7.81 88.35
CA SER A 3 -11.65 -7.43 87.90
C SER A 3 -11.61 -7.40 86.34
N ILE A 4 -12.46 -8.12 85.59
CA ILE A 4 -13.65 -7.70 84.78
C ILE A 4 -13.41 -6.73 83.58
N LEU A 5 -14.05 -7.09 82.44
CA LEU A 5 -14.68 -6.30 81.33
C LEU A 5 -13.93 -6.44 79.99
N ASP A 6 -14.38 -7.18 78.96
CA ASP A 6 -15.63 -7.09 78.15
C ASP A 6 -15.98 -5.67 77.67
N GLU A 7 -15.78 -5.40 76.37
CA GLU A 7 -16.60 -4.44 75.64
C GLU A 7 -16.69 -4.77 74.13
N ASN A 8 -17.93 -4.63 73.63
CA ASN A 8 -18.47 -4.98 72.32
C ASN A 8 -18.06 -4.02 71.18
N GLY A 9 -18.22 -4.51 69.94
CA GLY A 9 -18.30 -3.72 68.70
C GLY A 9 -17.05 -3.92 67.84
N ASP A 10 -17.11 -4.27 66.56
CA ASP A 10 -18.09 -3.87 65.57
C ASP A 10 -18.18 -4.91 64.44
N ARG A 11 -19.36 -4.98 63.82
CA ARG A 11 -19.62 -5.82 62.65
C ARG A 11 -19.07 -5.14 61.40
N ASP A 12 -17.80 -5.34 61.06
CA ASP A 12 -17.31 -4.96 59.74
C ASP A 12 -17.33 -6.14 58.77
N ASN A 13 -18.53 -6.26 58.20
CA ASN A 13 -18.83 -6.68 56.84
C ASN A 13 -17.57 -6.71 55.95
N PHE A 14 -17.01 -7.91 55.72
CA PHE A 14 -16.11 -8.14 54.60
C PHE A 14 -16.94 -8.00 53.32
N GLN A 15 -17.14 -6.76 52.87
CA GLN A 15 -17.45 -6.48 51.48
C GLN A 15 -16.22 -6.92 50.69
N GLU A 16 -16.36 -8.08 50.07
CA GLU A 16 -15.64 -8.47 48.86
C GLU A 16 -15.57 -7.22 47.97
N THR A 17 -14.41 -6.58 47.98
CA THR A 17 -14.12 -5.52 47.03
C THR A 17 -14.05 -6.23 45.70
N GLU A 18 -15.15 -6.18 44.96
CA GLU A 18 -15.19 -6.54 43.55
C GLU A 18 -13.95 -5.92 42.92
N ARG A 19 -12.99 -6.79 42.53
CA ARG A 19 -11.95 -6.38 41.60
C ARG A 19 -12.70 -5.91 40.39
N SER A 20 -12.80 -4.59 40.24
CA SER A 20 -13.18 -3.96 39.00
C SER A 20 -12.33 -4.62 37.93
N SER A 21 -13.00 -5.38 37.07
CA SER A 21 -12.38 -5.91 35.86
C SER A 21 -11.71 -4.72 35.18
N PRO A 22 -10.45 -4.83 34.73
CA PRO A 22 -9.85 -3.73 34.01
C PRO A 22 -10.76 -3.49 32.81
N VAL A 23 -11.40 -2.32 32.77
CA VAL A 23 -12.11 -1.85 31.59
C VAL A 23 -11.12 -2.04 30.46
N ARG A 24 -11.39 -2.99 29.56
CA ARG A 24 -10.57 -3.19 28.36
C ARG A 24 -10.71 -1.90 27.58
N VAL A 25 -9.77 -0.98 27.77
CA VAL A 25 -9.62 0.18 26.91
C VAL A 25 -9.39 -0.39 25.52
N SER A 26 -10.35 -0.23 24.62
CA SER A 26 -10.21 -0.67 23.25
C SER A 26 -8.96 -0.02 22.67
N ALA A 27 -8.07 -0.82 22.08
CA ALA A 27 -6.84 -0.30 21.51
C ALA A 27 -7.21 0.71 20.41
N ARG A 28 -6.67 1.93 20.49
CA ARG A 28 -6.94 3.03 19.53
C ARG A 28 -6.34 2.78 18.15
N TRP A 29 -5.42 1.83 18.03
CA TRP A 29 -4.73 1.44 16.80
C TRP A 29 -4.23 0.00 16.90
N GLY A 30 -3.77 -0.55 15.78
CA GLY A 30 -3.15 -1.88 15.74
C GLY A 30 -4.13 -3.05 15.59
N PRO A 31 -3.65 -4.30 15.64
CA PRO A 31 -4.40 -5.49 15.20
C PRO A 31 -5.58 -5.85 16.11
N GLN A 32 -5.66 -5.25 17.30
CA GLN A 32 -6.76 -5.45 18.25
C GLN A 32 -7.86 -4.39 18.10
N HIS A 33 -7.71 -3.43 17.19
CA HIS A 33 -8.72 -2.41 16.90
C HIS A 33 -9.91 -3.03 16.16
N ALA A 34 -11.14 -2.75 16.60
CA ALA A 34 -12.36 -3.37 16.05
C ALA A 34 -12.51 -3.13 14.54
N GLY A 35 -12.19 -1.93 14.06
CA GLY A 35 -12.19 -1.61 12.64
C GLY A 35 -11.18 -2.43 11.82
N ALA A 36 -9.99 -2.75 12.37
CA ALA A 36 -9.02 -3.58 11.66
C ALA A 36 -9.52 -5.02 11.54
N GLN A 37 -10.19 -5.55 12.57
CA GLN A 37 -10.77 -6.89 12.56
C GLN A 37 -11.99 -7.01 11.64
N GLU A 38 -12.88 -6.00 11.64
CA GLU A 38 -14.02 -5.94 10.74
C GLU A 38 -13.56 -5.90 9.28
N LEU A 39 -12.55 -5.08 8.99
CA LEU A 39 -11.94 -5.01 7.67
C LEU A 39 -11.38 -6.40 7.32
N ALA A 40 -10.51 -7.00 8.12
CA ALA A 40 -9.95 -8.34 7.85
C ALA A 40 -11.00 -9.39 7.47
N ASN A 41 -12.17 -9.39 8.12
CA ASN A 41 -13.27 -10.32 7.85
C ASN A 41 -13.98 -10.11 6.49
N LEU A 42 -13.78 -8.99 5.81
CA LEU A 42 -14.30 -8.75 4.46
C LEU A 42 -13.50 -9.46 3.36
N TYR A 43 -12.38 -10.12 3.70
CA TYR A 43 -11.60 -10.90 2.74
C TYR A 43 -12.31 -12.20 2.36
N SER A 44 -12.60 -12.37 1.07
CA SER A 44 -13.42 -13.50 0.57
C SER A 44 -12.59 -14.55 -0.17
N PRO A 45 -13.04 -15.82 -0.19
CA PRO A 45 -12.40 -16.86 -1.01
C PRO A 45 -12.36 -16.50 -2.51
N GLY A 46 -13.37 -15.78 -3.00
CA GLY A 46 -13.42 -15.30 -4.38
C GLY A 46 -12.31 -14.30 -4.70
N LYS A 47 -12.05 -13.36 -3.77
CA LYS A 47 -10.93 -12.42 -3.88
C LYS A 47 -9.59 -13.16 -3.93
N ARG A 48 -9.39 -14.13 -3.04
CA ARG A 48 -8.18 -14.95 -3.02
C ARG A 48 -7.95 -15.71 -4.33
N CYS A 49 -9.00 -16.28 -4.90
CA CYS A 49 -8.94 -16.98 -6.18
C CYS A 49 -8.51 -16.03 -7.32
N GLN A 50 -9.12 -14.83 -7.38
CA GLN A 50 -8.74 -13.79 -8.34
C GLN A 50 -7.26 -13.41 -8.21
N GLU A 51 -6.77 -13.18 -6.99
CA GLU A 51 -5.36 -12.80 -6.77
C GLU A 51 -4.39 -13.87 -7.25
N TRP A 52 -4.67 -15.15 -6.97
CA TRP A 52 -3.87 -16.26 -7.47
C TRP A 52 -3.82 -16.29 -9.01
N ILE A 53 -4.98 -16.20 -9.66
CA ILE A 53 -5.06 -16.15 -11.13
C ILE A 53 -4.25 -14.96 -11.65
N SER A 54 -4.40 -13.79 -11.04
CA SER A 54 -3.73 -12.58 -11.47
C SER A 54 -2.21 -12.66 -11.32
N VAL A 55 -1.72 -13.19 -10.20
CA VAL A 55 -0.27 -13.41 -9.99
C VAL A 55 0.27 -14.38 -11.03
N VAL A 56 -0.35 -15.55 -11.20
CA VAL A 56 0.13 -16.57 -12.14
C VAL A 56 0.18 -16.03 -13.57
N LEU A 57 -0.90 -15.37 -14.03
CA LEU A 57 -0.96 -14.78 -15.37
C LEU A 57 0.06 -13.65 -15.56
N CYS A 58 0.18 -12.75 -14.58
CA CYS A 58 1.14 -11.65 -14.63
C CYS A 58 2.57 -12.17 -14.78
N PHE A 59 3.01 -13.09 -13.92
CA PHE A 59 4.37 -13.63 -13.98
C PHE A 59 4.63 -14.48 -15.23
N ALA A 60 3.64 -15.22 -15.72
CA ALA A 60 3.76 -15.95 -16.98
C ALA A 60 3.94 -15.00 -18.18
N LEU A 61 3.14 -13.93 -18.26
CA LEU A 61 3.27 -12.90 -19.29
C LEU A 61 4.59 -12.13 -19.16
N MET A 62 5.03 -11.81 -17.94
CA MET A 62 6.32 -11.17 -17.72
C MET A 62 7.48 -12.05 -18.20
N ALA A 63 7.46 -13.34 -17.90
CA ALA A 63 8.48 -14.28 -18.36
C ALA A 63 8.51 -14.39 -19.90
N PHE A 64 7.34 -14.51 -20.53
CA PHE A 64 7.21 -14.52 -22.00
C PHE A 64 7.76 -13.25 -22.63
N ASN A 65 7.29 -12.08 -22.17
CA ASN A 65 7.72 -10.79 -22.69
C ASN A 65 9.21 -10.52 -22.45
N PHE A 66 9.75 -10.95 -21.30
CA PHE A 66 11.17 -10.82 -21.01
C PHE A 66 12.02 -11.64 -21.96
N PHE A 67 11.62 -12.88 -22.24
CA PHE A 67 12.30 -13.71 -23.23
C PHE A 67 12.32 -13.03 -24.60
N HIS A 68 11.20 -12.48 -25.06
CA HIS A 68 11.14 -11.74 -26.32
C HIS A 68 11.95 -10.44 -26.31
N LEU A 69 11.98 -9.71 -25.20
CA LEU A 69 12.85 -8.54 -25.06
C LEU A 69 14.32 -8.92 -25.22
N LEU A 70 14.74 -10.06 -24.67
CA LEU A 70 16.11 -10.55 -24.84
C LEU A 70 16.40 -10.97 -26.28
N THR A 71 15.47 -11.65 -26.96
CA THR A 71 15.67 -12.13 -28.34
C THR A 71 15.72 -11.00 -29.36
N HIS A 72 14.98 -9.91 -29.11
CA HIS A 72 14.91 -8.73 -29.98
C HIS A 72 15.85 -7.60 -29.54
N PHE A 73 16.72 -7.83 -28.56
CA PHE A 73 17.63 -6.81 -28.07
C PHE A 73 18.56 -6.30 -29.17
N HIS A 74 18.68 -4.97 -29.27
CA HIS A 74 19.56 -4.32 -30.23
C HIS A 74 20.28 -3.13 -29.61
N LEU A 75 21.62 -3.09 -29.75
CA LEU A 75 22.48 -2.06 -29.16
C LEU A 75 22.17 -0.64 -29.66
N GLY A 76 21.62 -0.53 -30.88
CA GLY A 76 21.16 0.76 -31.43
C GLY A 76 20.10 1.46 -30.59
N HIS A 77 19.39 0.74 -29.73
CA HIS A 77 18.38 1.31 -28.84
C HIS A 77 18.88 1.61 -27.42
N ILE A 78 20.16 1.39 -27.09
CA ILE A 78 20.65 1.41 -25.70
C ILE A 78 20.20 2.66 -24.91
N TRP A 79 20.29 3.85 -25.50
CA TRP A 79 19.88 5.08 -24.82
C TRP A 79 18.36 5.16 -24.62
N TYR A 80 17.57 4.72 -25.60
CA TYR A 80 16.12 4.68 -25.48
C TYR A 80 15.66 3.60 -24.50
N ILE A 81 16.39 2.48 -24.40
CA ILE A 81 16.13 1.43 -23.39
C ILE A 81 16.36 2.00 -22.00
N LEU A 82 17.51 2.64 -21.76
CA LEU A 82 17.84 3.24 -20.46
C LEU A 82 16.82 4.33 -20.08
N LEU A 83 16.48 5.21 -21.02
CA LEU A 83 15.45 6.23 -20.83
C LEU A 83 14.09 5.61 -20.54
N GLY A 84 13.71 4.57 -21.28
CA GLY A 84 12.46 3.85 -21.11
C GLY A 84 12.36 3.19 -19.73
N ILE A 85 13.44 2.55 -19.25
CA ILE A 85 13.47 1.95 -17.92
C ILE A 85 13.28 3.03 -16.84
N VAL A 86 14.05 4.12 -16.89
CA VAL A 86 13.94 5.20 -15.91
C VAL A 86 12.56 5.86 -15.95
N ALA A 87 12.02 6.11 -17.15
CA ALA A 87 10.68 6.64 -17.31
C ALA A 87 9.62 5.68 -16.75
N GLY A 88 9.77 4.36 -16.95
CA GLY A 88 8.85 3.36 -16.41
C GLY A 88 8.83 3.36 -14.88
N ILE A 89 10.00 3.48 -14.25
CA ILE A 89 10.14 3.61 -12.79
C ILE A 89 9.47 4.88 -12.28
N LEU A 90 9.76 6.03 -12.92
CA LEU A 90 9.18 7.32 -12.53
C LEU A 90 7.66 7.33 -12.71
N THR A 91 7.13 6.75 -13.79
CA THR A 91 5.70 6.61 -14.00
C THR A 91 5.08 5.71 -12.92
N ALA A 92 5.71 4.58 -12.57
CA ALA A 92 5.23 3.70 -11.50
C ALA A 92 5.22 4.42 -10.13
N ASP A 93 6.26 5.20 -9.84
CA ASP A 93 6.36 5.98 -8.60
C ASP A 93 5.28 7.08 -8.54
N PHE A 94 5.10 7.83 -9.62
CA PHE A 94 4.06 8.85 -9.72
C PHE A 94 2.66 8.25 -9.60
N ALA A 95 2.37 7.19 -10.36
CA ALA A 95 1.07 6.53 -10.34
C ALA A 95 0.75 5.96 -8.95
N SER A 96 1.75 5.40 -8.26
CA SER A 96 1.58 4.95 -6.88
C SER A 96 1.19 6.10 -5.95
N GLY A 97 1.83 7.26 -6.09
CA GLY A 97 1.50 8.46 -5.32
C GLY A 97 0.12 9.00 -5.64
N LEU A 98 -0.28 9.01 -6.90
CA LEU A 98 -1.60 9.49 -7.32
C LEU A 98 -2.72 8.61 -6.76
N VAL A 99 -2.57 7.28 -6.84
CA VAL A 99 -3.54 6.32 -6.28
C VAL A 99 -3.59 6.43 -4.76
N HIS A 100 -2.43 6.50 -4.10
CA HIS A 100 -2.34 6.61 -2.65
C HIS A 100 -2.94 7.91 -2.13
N TRP A 101 -2.56 9.05 -2.71
CA TRP A 101 -3.15 10.36 -2.40
C TRP A 101 -4.66 10.37 -2.65
N GLY A 102 -5.12 9.80 -3.77
CA GLY A 102 -6.54 9.73 -4.09
C GLY A 102 -7.33 8.91 -3.06
N ALA A 103 -6.80 7.76 -2.66
CA ALA A 103 -7.41 6.89 -1.67
C ALA A 103 -7.45 7.52 -0.27
N ASP A 104 -6.35 8.12 0.17
CA ASP A 104 -6.26 8.75 1.49
C ASP A 104 -7.13 10.01 1.57
N THR A 105 -7.09 10.83 0.51
CA THR A 105 -7.69 12.17 0.55
C THR A 105 -9.18 12.16 0.26
N TRP A 106 -9.62 11.31 -0.67
CA TRP A 106 -10.99 11.34 -1.20
C TRP A 106 -11.69 9.98 -1.11
N GLY A 107 -10.96 8.90 -0.81
CA GLY A 107 -11.51 7.56 -0.76
C GLY A 107 -12.51 7.38 0.37
N SER A 108 -13.68 6.83 0.04
CA SER A 108 -14.65 6.33 1.01
C SER A 108 -14.89 4.83 0.80
N VAL A 109 -14.94 4.09 1.91
CA VAL A 109 -15.29 2.65 1.87
C VAL A 109 -16.78 2.41 1.56
N ASP A 110 -17.60 3.45 1.62
CA ASP A 110 -19.04 3.40 1.31
C ASP A 110 -19.31 3.36 -0.20
N LEU A 111 -18.29 3.62 -1.04
CA LEU A 111 -18.39 3.45 -2.48
C LEU A 111 -18.66 1.97 -2.81
N PRO A 112 -19.80 1.65 -3.46
CA PRO A 112 -20.13 0.27 -3.79
C PRO A 112 -19.06 -0.32 -4.71
N ILE A 113 -18.68 -1.57 -4.46
CA ILE A 113 -17.68 -2.36 -5.22
C ILE A 113 -16.24 -1.85 -5.06
N PHE A 114 -15.96 -0.59 -5.38
CA PHE A 114 -14.60 -0.02 -5.36
C PHE A 114 -14.08 0.30 -3.96
N GLY A 115 -14.94 0.82 -3.07
CA GLY A 115 -14.56 1.20 -1.71
C GLY A 115 -14.07 -0.01 -0.89
N LYS A 116 -14.84 -1.10 -0.91
CA LYS A 116 -14.53 -2.32 -0.13
C LYS A 116 -13.32 -3.09 -0.62
N ALA A 117 -13.01 -3.04 -1.92
CA ALA A 117 -11.89 -3.77 -2.51
C ALA A 117 -10.58 -2.96 -2.52
N PHE A 118 -10.64 -1.67 -2.86
CA PHE A 118 -9.44 -0.85 -3.11
C PHE A 118 -9.16 0.20 -2.05
N ILE A 119 -10.17 0.78 -1.39
CA ILE A 119 -9.97 1.84 -0.39
C ILE A 119 -9.73 1.25 1.01
N ARG A 120 -10.39 0.13 1.30
CA ARG A 120 -10.25 -0.60 2.56
C ARG A 120 -8.78 -0.84 2.98
N PRO A 121 -7.88 -1.36 2.13
CA PRO A 121 -6.49 -1.63 2.53
C PRO A 121 -5.73 -0.37 2.96
N PHE A 122 -5.98 0.77 2.31
CA PHE A 122 -5.38 2.06 2.69
C PHE A 122 -5.90 2.52 4.06
N ARG A 123 -7.22 2.41 4.31
CA ARG A 123 -7.80 2.77 5.61
C ARG A 123 -7.30 1.87 6.74
N GLU A 124 -7.23 0.56 6.49
CA GLU A 124 -6.66 -0.40 7.46
C GLU A 124 -5.20 -0.06 7.77
N HIS A 125 -4.43 0.35 6.77
CA HIS A 125 -3.03 0.74 6.90
C HIS A 125 -2.83 1.99 7.77
N HIS A 126 -3.70 3.00 7.67
CA HIS A 126 -3.58 4.18 8.55
C HIS A 126 -3.96 3.88 10.01
N ILE A 127 -4.80 2.87 10.26
CA ILE A 127 -5.19 2.43 11.61
C ILE A 127 -4.16 1.44 12.20
N ASP A 128 -3.63 0.54 11.37
CA ASP A 128 -2.54 -0.37 11.69
C ASP A 128 -1.50 -0.38 10.55
N PRO A 129 -0.49 0.50 10.62
CA PRO A 129 0.55 0.60 9.59
C PRO A 129 1.36 -0.68 9.38
N THR A 130 1.27 -1.62 10.32
CA THR A 130 1.95 -2.92 10.21
C THR A 130 1.05 -4.01 9.65
N ALA A 131 -0.23 -3.74 9.35
CA ALA A 131 -1.16 -4.72 8.79
C ALA A 131 -0.64 -5.34 7.50
N ILE A 132 -0.19 -4.48 6.58
CA ILE A 132 0.41 -4.91 5.31
C ILE A 132 1.59 -5.89 5.50
N THR A 133 2.31 -5.83 6.63
CA THR A 133 3.43 -6.74 6.89
C THR A 133 3.01 -8.19 7.13
N ARG A 134 1.73 -8.41 7.48
CA ARG A 134 1.17 -9.72 7.84
C ARG A 134 0.51 -10.45 6.67
N HIS A 135 0.27 -9.76 5.56
CA HIS A 135 -0.35 -10.34 4.36
C HIS A 135 0.68 -11.19 3.62
N ASP A 136 0.28 -12.26 2.93
CA ASP A 136 1.23 -13.01 2.11
C ASP A 136 1.51 -12.32 0.75
N PHE A 137 2.40 -12.90 -0.05
CA PHE A 137 2.79 -12.30 -1.34
C PHE A 137 1.60 -12.15 -2.30
N ILE A 138 0.67 -13.11 -2.30
CA ILE A 138 -0.47 -13.13 -3.22
C ILE A 138 -1.47 -12.04 -2.84
N GLU A 139 -1.79 -11.93 -1.55
CA GLU A 139 -2.67 -10.87 -1.06
C GLU A 139 -2.05 -9.49 -1.22
N THR A 140 -0.74 -9.36 -0.97
CA THR A 140 -0.04 -8.07 -1.09
C THR A 140 -0.01 -7.56 -2.54
N ASN A 141 0.17 -8.44 -3.52
CA ASN A 141 0.49 -8.04 -4.90
C ASN A 141 -0.58 -8.41 -5.93
N GLY A 142 -1.63 -9.15 -5.55
CA GLY A 142 -2.61 -9.70 -6.50
C GLY A 142 -3.34 -8.64 -7.33
N ASP A 143 -3.71 -7.51 -6.73
CA ASP A 143 -4.35 -6.40 -7.45
C ASP A 143 -3.39 -5.67 -8.39
N ASN A 144 -2.15 -5.43 -7.94
CA ASN A 144 -1.13 -4.83 -8.80
C ASN A 144 -0.84 -5.75 -10.00
N CYS A 145 -0.74 -7.06 -9.76
CA CYS A 145 -0.60 -8.05 -10.83
C CYS A 145 -1.78 -7.96 -11.81
N MET A 146 -3.02 -7.92 -11.31
CA MET A 146 -4.23 -7.83 -12.14
C MET A 146 -4.18 -6.64 -13.10
N ILE A 147 -3.83 -5.46 -12.59
CA ILE A 147 -3.77 -4.21 -13.37
C ILE A 147 -2.75 -4.33 -14.53
N THR A 148 -1.65 -5.05 -14.33
CA THR A 148 -0.61 -5.21 -15.36
C THR A 148 -0.93 -6.25 -16.44
N ILE A 149 -1.96 -7.11 -16.27
CA ILE A 149 -2.24 -8.21 -17.21
C ILE A 149 -2.54 -7.69 -18.61
N VAL A 150 -3.42 -6.71 -18.76
CA VAL A 150 -3.84 -6.18 -20.06
C VAL A 150 -2.66 -5.61 -20.86
N PRO A 151 -1.85 -4.67 -20.32
CA PRO A 151 -0.70 -4.15 -21.07
C PRO A 151 0.34 -5.23 -21.38
N LEU A 152 0.59 -6.17 -20.46
CA LEU A 152 1.52 -7.28 -20.70
C LEU A 152 0.99 -8.27 -21.76
N ALA A 153 -0.31 -8.55 -21.78
CA ALA A 153 -0.93 -9.41 -22.79
C ALA A 153 -0.92 -8.74 -24.17
N ASN A 154 -1.14 -7.42 -24.24
CA ASN A 154 -1.02 -6.68 -25.49
C ASN A 154 0.41 -6.70 -26.04
N MET A 155 1.41 -6.51 -25.16
CA MET A 155 2.83 -6.65 -25.51
C MET A 155 3.16 -8.06 -26.02
N ALA A 156 2.67 -9.10 -25.34
CA ALA A 156 2.87 -10.50 -25.74
C ALA A 156 2.23 -10.80 -27.10
N TYR A 157 1.00 -10.31 -27.31
CA TYR A 157 0.30 -10.43 -28.58
C TYR A 157 1.08 -9.76 -29.73
N SER A 158 1.62 -8.56 -29.51
CA SER A 158 2.43 -7.88 -30.52
C SER A 158 3.72 -8.64 -30.83
N PHE A 159 4.45 -9.12 -29.83
CA PHE A 159 5.63 -9.96 -30.09
C PHE A 159 5.32 -11.21 -30.91
N HIS A 160 4.12 -11.77 -30.76
CA HIS A 160 3.70 -12.94 -31.51
C HIS A 160 3.24 -12.63 -32.95
N THR A 161 2.70 -11.44 -33.20
CA THR A 161 1.97 -11.14 -34.45
C THR A 161 2.63 -10.07 -35.33
N SER A 162 3.46 -9.20 -34.77
CA SER A 162 4.09 -8.09 -35.48
C SER A 162 5.32 -8.54 -36.27
N SER A 163 5.66 -7.81 -37.34
CA SER A 163 6.86 -8.10 -38.12
C SER A 163 8.15 -7.73 -37.36
N PRO A 164 9.31 -8.32 -37.69
CA PRO A 164 10.57 -7.94 -37.05
C PRO A 164 10.92 -6.44 -37.17
N VAL A 165 10.49 -5.80 -38.26
CA VAL A 165 10.69 -4.36 -38.48
C VAL A 165 9.84 -3.55 -37.51
N ASP A 166 8.56 -3.91 -37.34
CA ASP A 166 7.68 -3.23 -36.39
C ASP A 166 8.18 -3.40 -34.96
N ILE A 167 8.61 -4.62 -34.61
CA ILE A 167 9.20 -4.91 -33.30
C ILE A 167 10.43 -4.05 -33.03
N TYR A 168 11.32 -3.89 -34.01
CA TYR A 168 12.48 -3.02 -33.88
C TYR A 168 12.08 -1.58 -33.50
N HIS A 169 11.07 -1.00 -34.18
CA HIS A 169 10.65 0.38 -33.90
C HIS A 169 9.94 0.55 -32.55
N VAL A 170 9.10 -0.41 -32.14
CA VAL A 170 8.35 -0.33 -30.87
C VAL A 170 9.18 -0.80 -29.66
N TYR A 171 10.33 -1.44 -29.89
CA TYR A 171 11.15 -2.07 -28.85
C TYR A 171 11.44 -1.17 -27.62
N PRO A 172 11.84 0.11 -27.77
CA PRO A 172 12.11 0.96 -26.60
C PRO A 172 10.86 1.27 -25.78
N TRP A 173 9.71 1.41 -26.44
CA TRP A 173 8.41 1.57 -25.76
C TRP A 173 8.05 0.33 -24.94
N TYR A 174 8.36 -0.86 -25.46
CA TYR A 174 8.20 -2.11 -24.72
C TYR A 174 9.16 -2.25 -23.54
N CYS A 175 10.38 -1.72 -23.62
CA CYS A 175 11.26 -1.63 -22.45
C CYS A 175 10.67 -0.72 -21.37
N TYR A 176 10.09 0.42 -21.76
CA TYR A 176 9.36 1.31 -20.85
C TYR A 176 8.17 0.61 -20.20
N LEU A 177 7.28 0.01 -20.99
CA LEU A 177 6.08 -0.68 -20.49
C LEU A 177 6.44 -1.84 -19.58
N PHE A 178 7.49 -2.60 -19.92
CA PHE A 178 7.95 -3.73 -19.12
C PHE A 178 8.53 -3.28 -17.77
N ALA A 179 9.36 -2.23 -17.77
CA ALA A 179 9.86 -1.64 -16.53
C ALA A 179 8.73 -1.09 -15.66
N LEU A 180 7.79 -0.35 -16.26
CA LEU A 180 6.58 0.13 -15.59
C LEU A 180 5.80 -1.02 -14.96
N ALA A 181 5.56 -2.10 -15.70
CA ALA A 181 4.83 -3.26 -15.21
C ALA A 181 5.53 -3.95 -14.03
N ILE A 182 6.86 -4.14 -14.09
CA ILE A 182 7.63 -4.69 -12.96
C ILE A 182 7.43 -3.86 -11.70
N PHE A 183 7.61 -2.54 -11.81
CA PHE A 183 7.55 -1.68 -10.64
C PHE A 183 6.12 -1.54 -10.10
N VAL A 184 5.10 -1.43 -10.96
CA VAL A 184 3.69 -1.47 -10.54
C VAL A 184 3.36 -2.76 -9.81
N THR A 185 3.74 -3.92 -10.38
CA THR A 185 3.52 -5.23 -9.75
C THR A 185 4.14 -5.32 -8.35
N LEU A 186 5.32 -4.73 -8.16
CA LEU A 186 6.06 -4.80 -6.90
C LEU A 186 5.81 -3.62 -5.95
N THR A 187 5.07 -2.58 -6.35
CA THR A 187 4.82 -1.37 -5.52
C THR A 187 4.33 -1.74 -4.12
N ASN A 188 3.33 -2.61 -4.00
CA ASN A 188 2.78 -2.99 -2.69
C ASN A 188 3.78 -3.83 -1.88
N GLN A 189 4.57 -4.68 -2.54
CA GLN A 189 5.63 -5.43 -1.86
C GLN A 189 6.73 -4.51 -1.32
N ILE A 190 7.09 -3.47 -2.09
CA ILE A 190 8.06 -2.47 -1.67
C ILE A 190 7.51 -1.63 -0.51
N HIS A 191 6.25 -1.21 -0.59
CA HIS A 191 5.54 -0.55 0.50
C HIS A 191 5.52 -1.43 1.76
N LYS A 192 5.20 -2.72 1.63
CA LYS A 192 5.30 -3.67 2.74
C LYS A 192 6.69 -3.71 3.37
N TRP A 193 7.75 -3.71 2.55
CA TRP A 193 9.12 -3.67 3.06
C TRP A 193 9.49 -2.34 3.73
N SER A 194 8.85 -1.22 3.37
CA SER A 194 9.06 0.06 4.08
C SER A 194 8.45 0.08 5.49
N HIS A 195 7.53 -0.86 5.79
CA HIS A 195 6.98 -1.11 7.13
C HIS A 195 7.64 -2.27 7.89
N THR A 196 8.54 -3.03 7.26
CA THR A 196 9.15 -4.22 7.87
C THR A 196 10.50 -3.88 8.50
N TYR A 197 10.57 -3.76 9.83
CA TYR A 197 11.80 -3.35 10.52
C TYR A 197 12.77 -4.49 10.84
N PHE A 198 12.27 -5.72 10.95
CA PHE A 198 13.05 -6.90 11.31
C PHE A 198 12.86 -8.01 10.27
N GLY A 199 13.91 -8.81 10.04
CA GLY A 199 13.82 -9.99 9.17
C GLY A 199 13.80 -9.71 7.66
N LEU A 200 14.07 -8.48 7.22
CA LEU A 200 14.22 -8.19 5.78
C LEU A 200 15.45 -8.88 5.18
N PRO A 201 15.34 -9.44 3.96
CA PRO A 201 16.50 -9.94 3.23
C PRO A 201 17.55 -8.85 3.00
N ARG A 202 18.84 -9.22 3.03
CA ARG A 202 19.96 -8.28 2.84
C ARG A 202 19.90 -7.50 1.53
N TRP A 203 19.43 -8.13 0.47
CA TRP A 203 19.30 -7.48 -0.83
C TRP A 203 18.20 -6.41 -0.84
N VAL A 204 17.10 -6.61 -0.10
CA VAL A 204 16.04 -5.59 0.06
C VAL A 204 16.61 -4.38 0.81
N MET A 205 17.33 -4.64 1.91
CA MET A 205 17.96 -3.57 2.69
C MET A 205 18.96 -2.79 1.84
N PHE A 206 19.79 -3.49 1.04
CA PHE A 206 20.69 -2.84 0.08
C PHE A 206 19.93 -1.92 -0.88
N LEU A 207 18.85 -2.40 -1.52
CA LEU A 207 18.08 -1.57 -2.45
C LEU A 207 17.44 -0.35 -1.75
N GLN A 208 17.00 -0.50 -0.49
CA GLN A 208 16.47 0.60 0.31
C GLN A 208 17.55 1.60 0.70
N ASP A 209 18.72 1.14 1.14
CA ASP A 209 19.83 2.00 1.59
C ASP A 209 20.36 2.85 0.42
N PHE A 210 20.42 2.27 -0.78
CA PHE A 210 20.79 2.96 -2.02
C PHE A 210 19.64 3.71 -2.68
N HIS A 211 18.46 3.77 -2.06
CA HIS A 211 17.28 4.48 -2.57
C HIS A 211 16.84 4.01 -3.97
N ILE A 212 17.10 2.75 -4.32
CA ILE A 212 16.61 2.13 -5.56
C ILE A 212 15.12 1.79 -5.41
N ILE A 213 14.71 1.38 -4.21
CA ILE A 213 13.32 1.16 -3.80
C ILE A 213 13.03 1.93 -2.52
N LEU A 214 11.75 2.13 -2.19
CA LEU A 214 11.32 3.00 -1.09
C LEU A 214 11.99 2.66 0.26
N PRO A 215 12.79 3.59 0.83
CA PRO A 215 13.40 3.40 2.14
C PRO A 215 12.39 3.53 3.28
N ARG A 216 12.58 2.75 4.35
CA ARG A 216 11.75 2.80 5.59
C ARG A 216 11.67 4.20 6.20
N LYS A 217 12.83 4.87 6.36
CA LYS A 217 12.90 6.23 6.92
C LYS A 217 12.20 7.26 6.05
N HIS A 218 12.26 7.09 4.73
CA HIS A 218 11.59 7.96 3.77
C HIS A 218 10.08 7.83 3.91
N HIS A 219 9.56 6.59 3.84
CA HIS A 219 8.12 6.37 3.91
C HIS A 219 7.52 6.79 5.27
N ARG A 220 8.30 6.68 6.35
CA ARG A 220 7.86 7.16 7.67
C ARG A 220 7.47 8.65 7.69
N VAL A 221 8.01 9.48 6.80
CA VAL A 221 7.62 10.90 6.69
C VAL A 221 6.13 11.04 6.38
N HIS A 222 5.60 10.21 5.49
CA HIS A 222 4.18 10.17 5.17
C HIS A 222 3.31 9.76 6.38
N HIS A 223 3.80 8.87 7.23
CA HIS A 223 3.13 8.43 8.48
C HIS A 223 3.20 9.44 9.62
N VAL A 224 3.82 10.61 9.41
CA VAL A 224 3.77 11.70 10.39
C VAL A 224 2.50 12.51 10.12
N ALA A 225 1.68 12.71 11.16
CA ALA A 225 0.51 13.57 11.08
C ALA A 225 0.91 14.94 10.50
N PRO A 226 0.17 15.49 9.53
CA PRO A 226 -1.22 15.15 9.19
C PRO A 226 -1.40 14.17 8.00
N HIS A 227 -0.38 13.40 7.59
CA HIS A 227 -0.45 12.43 6.48
C HIS A 227 -0.74 13.05 5.09
N GLU A 228 -0.29 14.29 4.86
CA GLU A 228 -0.62 15.06 3.65
C GLU A 228 0.51 15.11 2.61
N THR A 229 1.60 14.37 2.83
CA THR A 229 2.81 14.47 2.01
C THR A 229 3.40 13.09 1.69
N TYR A 230 4.31 13.03 0.71
CA TYR A 230 5.15 11.87 0.42
C TYR A 230 4.38 10.59 0.05
N PHE A 231 3.36 10.73 -0.81
CA PHE A 231 2.46 9.64 -1.21
C PHE A 231 3.08 8.57 -2.13
N CYS A 232 4.18 8.86 -2.85
CA CYS A 232 4.79 7.89 -3.76
C CYS A 232 5.47 6.75 -2.97
N ILE A 233 5.06 5.51 -3.23
CA ILE A 233 5.42 4.32 -2.45
C ILE A 233 6.22 3.27 -3.23
N THR A 234 6.56 3.53 -4.49
CA THR A 234 7.37 2.60 -5.30
C THR A 234 8.86 2.81 -5.04
N THR A 235 9.38 3.99 -5.31
CA THR A 235 10.77 4.38 -5.01
C THR A 235 10.85 5.59 -4.10
N GLY A 236 9.81 6.43 -4.10
CA GLY A 236 9.77 7.71 -3.40
C GLY A 236 10.61 8.80 -4.08
N TRP A 237 11.12 8.57 -5.30
CA TRP A 237 11.94 9.55 -6.02
C TRP A 237 11.20 10.85 -6.27
N LEU A 238 9.89 10.77 -6.51
CA LEU A 238 9.07 11.94 -6.81
C LEU A 238 8.52 12.65 -5.58
N ASN A 239 8.66 12.08 -4.37
CA ASN A 239 8.12 12.70 -3.16
C ASN A 239 8.71 14.09 -2.89
N TYR A 240 10.04 14.22 -2.88
CA TYR A 240 10.69 15.51 -2.63
C TYR A 240 10.36 16.56 -3.71
N PRO A 241 10.47 16.25 -5.03
CA PRO A 241 10.04 17.19 -6.07
C PRO A 241 8.58 17.62 -5.93
N LEU A 242 7.64 16.68 -5.77
CA LEU A 242 6.21 16.97 -5.70
C LEU A 242 5.85 17.80 -4.46
N GLU A 243 6.49 17.51 -3.33
CA GLU A 243 6.36 18.32 -2.11
C GLU A 243 6.85 19.75 -2.33
N LYS A 244 8.05 19.91 -2.92
CA LYS A 244 8.64 21.24 -3.18
C LYS A 244 7.75 22.11 -4.08
N PHE A 245 7.04 21.50 -5.03
CA PHE A 245 6.08 22.20 -5.88
C PHE A 245 4.68 22.35 -5.25
N GLY A 246 4.45 21.81 -4.05
CA GLY A 246 3.14 21.80 -3.41
C GLY A 246 2.08 21.08 -4.25
N PHE A 247 2.48 20.05 -5.00
CA PHE A 247 1.66 19.43 -6.04
C PHE A 247 0.32 18.91 -5.48
N TRP A 248 0.37 18.10 -4.42
CA TRP A 248 -0.81 17.48 -3.81
C TRP A 248 -1.76 18.52 -3.22
N ARG A 249 -1.22 19.45 -2.43
CA ARG A 249 -1.99 20.57 -1.87
C ARG A 249 -2.63 21.44 -2.95
N SER A 250 -1.91 21.75 -4.02
CA SER A 250 -2.45 22.55 -5.12
C SER A 250 -3.62 21.83 -5.81
N LEU A 251 -3.52 20.52 -6.01
CA LEU A 251 -4.61 19.73 -6.55
C LEU A 251 -5.82 19.69 -5.61
N GLU A 252 -5.59 19.59 -4.30
CA GLU A 252 -6.65 19.65 -3.29
C GLU A 252 -7.38 20.99 -3.31
N ASP A 253 -6.63 22.11 -3.33
CA ASP A 253 -7.19 23.46 -3.40
C ASP A 253 -8.03 23.65 -4.67
N ILE A 254 -7.56 23.12 -5.81
CA ILE A 254 -8.30 23.16 -7.09
C ILE A 254 -9.59 22.34 -6.98
N ILE A 255 -9.53 21.09 -6.50
CA ILE A 255 -10.71 20.22 -6.39
C ILE A 255 -11.72 20.82 -5.41
N GLN A 256 -11.28 21.29 -4.25
CA GLN A 256 -12.14 21.94 -3.28
C GLN A 256 -12.77 23.22 -3.87
N GLY A 257 -12.01 24.03 -4.60
CA GLY A 257 -12.53 25.23 -5.26
C GLY A 257 -13.57 24.93 -6.34
N LEU A 258 -13.43 23.81 -7.06
CA LEU A 258 -14.36 23.40 -8.13
C LEU A 258 -15.59 22.63 -7.63
N THR A 259 -15.45 21.85 -6.56
CA THR A 259 -16.49 20.91 -6.10
C THR A 259 -17.10 21.28 -4.75
N GLY A 260 -16.40 22.05 -3.92
CA GLY A 260 -16.76 22.31 -2.53
C GLY A 260 -16.40 21.19 -1.56
N GLU A 261 -15.93 20.04 -2.05
CA GLU A 261 -15.53 18.90 -1.22
C GLU A 261 -14.24 19.19 -0.44
N LYS A 262 -14.22 18.82 0.84
CA LYS A 262 -13.04 19.02 1.69
C LYS A 262 -12.13 17.78 1.67
N PRO A 263 -10.82 17.94 1.45
CA PRO A 263 -9.88 16.81 1.51
C PRO A 263 -9.92 16.17 2.90
N ARG A 264 -9.81 14.84 2.96
CA ARG A 264 -9.72 14.05 4.21
C ARG A 264 -10.88 14.28 5.18
N SER A 265 -12.07 14.59 4.66
CA SER A 265 -13.28 14.78 5.47
C SER A 265 -13.75 13.52 6.22
N ASP A 266 -13.27 12.35 5.80
CA ASP A 266 -13.54 11.02 6.33
C ASP A 266 -12.63 10.61 7.50
N ASP A 267 -11.38 11.12 7.57
CA ASP A 267 -10.34 10.58 8.47
C ASP A 267 -10.75 10.60 9.95
N LEU A 268 -11.53 11.61 10.36
CA LEU A 268 -12.05 11.74 11.73
C LEU A 268 -13.17 10.73 12.05
N LYS A 269 -13.90 10.22 11.05
CA LYS A 269 -15.02 9.28 11.26
C LYS A 269 -14.53 7.90 11.67
N TRP A 270 -13.41 7.44 11.13
CA TRP A 270 -12.86 6.11 11.43
C TRP A 270 -11.97 6.09 12.66
N ALA A 271 -11.16 7.14 12.88
CA ALA A 271 -10.32 7.27 14.07
C ALA A 271 -11.09 7.34 15.40
N GLN A 272 -12.41 7.57 15.34
CA GLN A 272 -13.32 7.65 16.48
C GLN A 272 -14.24 6.42 16.62
N LYS A 273 -14.18 5.46 15.69
CA LYS A 273 -15.03 4.26 15.74
C LYS A 273 -14.59 3.37 16.91
N THR A 274 -15.37 3.40 17.98
CA THR A 274 -15.08 2.73 19.27
C THR A 274 -15.88 1.44 19.47
N GLN A 275 -16.73 1.07 18.51
CA GLN A 275 -17.62 -0.10 18.53
C GLN A 275 -17.70 -0.75 17.15
#